data_AF-N4WP40-F1
#
_entry.id   AF-N4WP40-F1
#
_cell.length_a   1.000
_cell.length_b   1.000
_cell.length_c   1.000
_cell.angle_alpha   90.00
_cell.angle_beta   90.00
_cell.angle_gamma   90.00
#
_symmetry.space_group_name_H-M   'P 1'
#
loop_
_entity.id
_entity.type
_entity.pdbx_description
1 polymer ?
#
loop_
_entity_poly.entity_id
_entity_poly.type
_entity_poly.pdbx_seq_one_letter_code
_entity_poly.pdbx_strand_id
1 'polypeptide(L)'
;MKYSENAVKKLLQAEELSLEDQIKVNILNFIRTIHLNRQDFIQSSYDSKFFGELPMTFQKKEGQVMGLITAKVNGEVRKFVFNDQGYDALEDILTLFDEI
;
A
#
# COMPACT_ATOMS: atom_id res chain seq x y z
N MET A 1 8.83 2.57 -0.01
CA MET A 1 8.75 3.09 1.39
C MET A 1 8.55 1.97 2.42
N LYS A 2 9.40 1.93 3.45
CA LYS A 2 9.29 0.97 4.57
C LYS A 2 8.17 1.33 5.53
N TYR A 3 7.53 0.31 6.09
CA TYR A 3 6.56 0.44 7.15
C TYR A 3 7.22 0.85 8.48
N SER A 4 6.57 1.75 9.21
CA SER A 4 6.94 2.13 10.57
C SER A 4 5.71 2.64 11.32
N GLU A 5 5.43 2.07 12.49
CA GLU A 5 4.34 2.54 13.38
C GLU A 5 4.43 4.05 13.67
N ASN A 6 5.64 4.59 13.81
CA ASN A 6 5.85 6.02 14.04
C ASN A 6 5.49 6.86 12.80
N ALA A 7 5.81 6.38 11.59
CA ALA A 7 5.45 7.08 10.36
C ALA A 7 3.93 7.12 10.18
N VAL A 8 3.25 6.00 10.45
CA VAL A 8 1.79 5.93 10.36
C VAL A 8 1.13 6.87 11.35
N LYS A 9 1.55 6.87 12.62
CA LYS A 9 0.99 7.75 13.66
C LYS A 9 1.16 9.23 13.31
N LYS A 10 2.31 9.63 12.77
CA LYS A 10 2.55 11.02 12.35
C LYS A 10 1.60 11.44 11.23
N LEU A 11 1.42 10.59 10.21
CA LEU A 11 0.51 10.87 9.10
C LEU A 11 -0.96 10.93 9.56
N LEU A 12 -1.36 10.06 10.49
CA LEU A 12 -2.71 10.05 11.07
C LEU A 12 -3.03 11.28 11.94
N GLN A 13 -2.01 11.98 12.44
CA GLN A 13 -2.15 13.19 13.25
C GLN A 13 -2.17 14.47 12.42
N ALA A 14 -1.89 14.40 11.12
CA ALA A 14 -1.93 15.55 10.25
C ALA A 14 -3.39 15.99 10.01
N GLU A 15 -3.67 17.28 10.21
CA GLU A 15 -5.01 17.86 10.02
C GLU A 15 -5.41 17.90 8.53
N GLU A 16 -4.44 18.13 7.65
CA GLU A 16 -4.62 18.12 6.19
C GLU A 16 -3.55 17.26 5.54
N LEU A 17 -3.97 16.33 4.67
CA LEU A 17 -3.09 15.46 3.91
C LEU A 17 -3.18 15.79 2.43
N SER A 18 -2.02 15.96 1.79
CA SER A 18 -1.94 15.98 0.33
C SER A 18 -2.47 14.66 -0.24
N LEU A 19 -2.94 14.65 -1.50
CA LEU A 19 -3.39 13.41 -2.17
C LEU A 19 -2.32 12.32 -2.12
N GLU A 20 -1.05 12.70 -2.24
CA GLU A 20 0.07 11.77 -2.16
C GLU A 20 0.17 11.18 -0.75
N ASP A 21 0.11 12.01 0.29
CA ASP A 21 0.19 11.55 1.67
C ASP A 21 -1.05 10.74 2.09
N GLN A 22 -2.22 11.01 1.51
CA GLN A 22 -3.40 10.15 1.67
C GLN A 22 -3.14 8.73 1.13
N ILE A 23 -2.53 8.60 -0.05
CA ILE A 23 -2.15 7.28 -0.58
C ILE A 23 -1.16 6.61 0.37
N LYS A 24 -0.11 7.33 0.80
CA LYS A 24 0.90 6.78 1.72
C LYS A 24 0.27 6.28 3.01
N VAL A 25 -0.57 7.10 3.67
CA VAL A 25 -1.19 6.71 4.94
C VAL A 25 -2.16 5.55 4.78
N ASN A 26 -2.92 5.49 3.69
CA ASN A 26 -3.85 4.38 3.42
C ASN A 26 -3.10 3.06 3.24
N ILE A 27 -2.00 3.06 2.47
CA ILE A 27 -1.17 1.86 2.28
C ILE A 27 -0.53 1.44 3.61
N LEU A 28 0.08 2.38 4.33
CA LEU A 28 0.73 2.09 5.59
C LEU A 28 -0.24 1.63 6.68
N ASN A 29 -1.47 2.16 6.70
CA ASN A 29 -2.53 1.69 7.59
C ASN A 29 -2.99 0.27 7.22
N PHE A 30 -3.10 -0.05 5.92
CA PHE A 30 -3.40 -1.42 5.52
C PHE A 30 -2.32 -2.38 6.04
N ILE A 31 -1.04 -2.06 5.82
CA ILE A 31 0.09 -2.85 6.34
C ILE A 31 0.05 -2.94 7.88
N ARG A 32 -0.28 -1.85 8.56
CA ARG A 32 -0.48 -1.83 10.02
C ARG A 32 -1.53 -2.85 10.48
N THR A 33 -2.64 -3.00 9.74
CA THR A 33 -3.67 -3.97 10.12
C THR A 33 -3.18 -5.42 10.04
N ILE A 34 -2.26 -5.73 9.11
CA ILE A 34 -1.63 -7.05 8.99
C ILE A 34 -0.84 -7.35 10.27
N HIS A 35 -0.03 -6.38 10.73
CA HIS A 35 0.74 -6.49 11.98
C HIS A 35 -0.16 -6.60 13.22
N LEU A 36 -1.15 -5.72 13.35
CA LEU A 36 -2.04 -5.70 14.52
C LEU A 36 -2.84 -7.00 14.65
N ASN A 37 -3.24 -7.60 13.52
CA ASN A 37 -3.95 -8.86 13.49
C ASN A 37 -3.02 -10.08 13.49
N ARG A 38 -1.69 -9.88 13.51
CA ARG A 38 -0.67 -10.93 13.44
C ARG A 38 -0.90 -11.91 12.27
N GLN A 39 -1.30 -11.36 11.13
CA GLN A 39 -1.55 -12.14 9.94
C GLN A 39 -0.24 -12.64 9.35
N ASP A 40 -0.20 -13.91 8.96
CA ASP A 40 0.86 -14.42 8.09
C ASP A 40 0.62 -13.86 6.69
N PHE A 41 1.46 -12.92 6.25
CA PHE A 41 1.30 -12.27 4.97
C PHE A 41 1.34 -13.26 3.79
N ILE A 42 2.21 -14.26 3.85
CA ILE A 42 2.36 -15.24 2.76
C ILE A 42 1.10 -16.09 2.63
N GLN A 43 0.58 -16.58 3.75
CA GLN A 43 -0.62 -17.43 3.78
C GLN A 43 -1.92 -16.64 3.62
N SER A 44 -1.90 -15.33 3.84
CA SER A 44 -3.10 -14.49 3.70
C SER A 44 -3.41 -14.13 2.24
N SER A 45 -4.70 -14.01 1.94
CA SER A 45 -5.19 -13.41 0.68
C SER A 45 -5.89 -12.09 0.98
N TYR A 46 -5.85 -11.17 0.01
CA TYR A 46 -6.45 -9.84 0.11
C TYR A 46 -7.25 -9.56 -1.15
N ASP A 47 -8.48 -9.07 -0.98
CA ASP A 47 -9.31 -8.49 -2.04
C ASP A 47 -10.13 -7.33 -1.44
N SER A 48 -9.40 -6.39 -0.84
CA SER A 48 -10.00 -5.29 -0.10
C SER A 48 -10.16 -4.07 -1.00
N LYS A 49 -11.32 -3.42 -0.91
CA LYS A 49 -11.56 -2.10 -1.51
C LYS A 49 -11.60 -1.08 -0.39
N PHE A 50 -10.74 -0.09 -0.46
CA PHE A 50 -10.73 1.04 0.45
C PHE A 50 -11.43 2.21 -0.23
N PHE A 51 -12.47 2.71 0.43
CA PHE A 51 -13.28 3.84 -0.03
C PHE A 51 -13.08 5.02 0.92
N GLY A 52 -11.90 5.64 0.87
CA GLY A 52 -11.68 6.99 1.40
C GLY A 52 -12.04 8.04 0.36
N GLU A 53 -11.43 9.23 0.42
CA GLU A 53 -11.52 10.22 -0.68
C GLU A 53 -10.95 9.66 -1.99
N LEU A 54 -9.98 8.75 -1.89
CA LEU A 54 -9.34 8.07 -3.02
C LEU A 54 -9.75 6.59 -3.08
N PRO A 55 -10.36 6.12 -4.20
CA PRO A 55 -10.63 4.71 -4.41
C PRO A 55 -9.33 3.92 -4.53
N MET A 56 -9.14 2.94 -3.64
CA MET A 56 -7.98 2.05 -3.66
C MET A 56 -8.39 0.58 -3.55
N THR A 57 -7.64 -0.30 -4.20
CA THR A 57 -7.80 -1.76 -4.05
C THR A 57 -6.51 -2.40 -3.61
N PHE A 58 -6.59 -3.38 -2.72
CA PHE A 58 -5.46 -4.18 -2.20
C PHE A 58 -5.73 -5.64 -2.55
N GLN A 59 -4.86 -6.21 -3.40
CA GLN A 59 -5.08 -7.54 -3.97
C GLN A 59 -3.86 -8.43 -3.80
N LYS A 60 -4.10 -9.67 -3.36
CA LYS A 60 -3.07 -10.71 -3.20
C LYS A 60 -3.72 -12.07 -3.10
N LYS A 61 -3.11 -13.09 -3.70
CA LYS A 61 -3.46 -14.51 -3.48
C LYS A 61 -2.55 -15.14 -2.43
N GLU A 62 -3.06 -16.19 -1.79
CA GLU A 62 -2.24 -17.04 -0.91
C GLU A 62 -1.00 -17.55 -1.64
N GLY A 63 0.13 -17.63 -0.93
CA GLY A 63 1.43 -18.06 -1.46
C GLY A 63 2.21 -16.99 -2.23
N GLN A 64 1.59 -15.86 -2.59
CA GLN A 64 2.33 -14.74 -3.21
C GLN A 64 3.18 -14.00 -2.17
N VAL A 65 4.36 -13.54 -2.58
CA VAL A 65 5.31 -12.78 -1.73
C VAL A 65 5.07 -11.27 -1.76
N MET A 66 4.25 -10.79 -2.69
CA MET A 66 3.87 -9.39 -2.85
C MET A 66 2.38 -9.31 -3.20
N GLY A 67 1.72 -8.25 -2.74
CA GLY A 67 0.39 -7.84 -3.20
C GLY A 67 0.47 -6.64 -4.13
N LEU A 68 -0.62 -6.39 -4.87
CA LEU A 68 -0.80 -5.23 -5.74
C LEU A 68 -1.79 -4.25 -5.12
N ILE A 69 -1.43 -2.97 -5.17
CA ILE A 69 -2.31 -1.86 -4.85
C ILE A 69 -2.61 -1.10 -6.13
N THR A 70 -3.86 -0.73 -6.33
CA THR A 70 -4.27 0.20 -7.39
C THR A 70 -4.99 1.38 -6.75
N ALA A 71 -4.49 2.59 -6.98
CA ALA A 71 -5.11 3.85 -6.56
C ALA A 71 -5.60 4.60 -7.81
N LYS A 72 -6.82 5.14 -7.75
CA LYS A 72 -7.36 6.03 -8.79
C LYS A 72 -7.36 7.46 -8.28
N VAL A 73 -6.57 8.34 -8.92
CA VAL A 73 -6.36 9.73 -8.50
C VAL A 73 -6.62 10.62 -9.70
N ASN A 74 -7.63 11.50 -9.65
CA ASN A 74 -7.94 12.45 -10.73
C ASN A 74 -8.08 11.80 -12.12
N GLY A 75 -8.54 10.54 -12.20
CA GLY A 75 -8.66 9.78 -13.44
C GLY A 75 -7.40 8.99 -13.83
N GLU A 76 -6.26 9.24 -13.19
CA GLU A 76 -5.03 8.47 -13.36
C GLU A 76 -5.03 7.22 -12.49
N VAL A 77 -4.39 6.17 -12.99
CA VAL A 77 -4.21 4.90 -12.26
C VAL A 77 -2.76 4.82 -11.80
N ARG A 78 -2.54 4.78 -10.49
CA ARG A 78 -1.23 4.54 -9.88
C ARG A 78 -1.19 3.15 -9.26
N LYS A 79 -0.11 2.42 -9.50
CA LYS A 79 0.07 1.05 -9.02
C LYS A 79 1.28 0.96 -8.10
N PHE A 80 1.12 0.19 -7.04
CA PHE A 80 2.17 -0.08 -6.07
C PHE A 80 2.20 -1.57 -5.77
N VAL A 81 3.36 -2.10 -5.40
CA VAL A 81 3.46 -3.43 -4.81
C VAL A 81 3.71 -3.30 -3.32
N PHE A 82 3.23 -4.25 -2.52
CA PHE A 82 3.40 -4.20 -1.07
C PHE A 82 3.63 -5.57 -0.46
N ASN A 83 4.24 -5.57 0.72
CA ASN A 83 4.27 -6.68 1.66
C ASN A 83 4.00 -6.17 3.08
N ASP A 84 4.16 -7.04 4.07
CA ASP A 84 4.06 -6.68 5.48
C ASP A 84 5.16 -5.70 5.94
N GLN A 85 6.23 -5.49 5.16
CA GLN A 85 7.35 -4.62 5.52
C GLN A 85 7.31 -3.23 4.86
N GLY A 86 6.45 -3.03 3.86
CA GLY A 86 6.38 -1.77 3.12
C GLY A 86 5.74 -1.92 1.75
N TYR A 87 5.93 -0.90 0.92
CA TYR A 87 5.43 -0.87 -0.45
C TYR A 87 6.34 -0.02 -1.33
N ASP A 88 6.35 -0.24 -2.64
CA ASP A 88 7.07 0.59 -3.61
C ASP A 88 6.19 0.84 -4.85
N ALA A 89 6.47 1.90 -5.60
CA ALA A 89 5.76 2.17 -6.85
C ALA A 89 6.09 1.08 -7.87
N LEU A 90 5.09 0.61 -8.60
CA LEU A 90 5.31 -0.44 -9.60
C LEU A 90 6.20 0.05 -10.75
N GLU A 91 6.06 1.32 -11.12
CA GLU A 91 6.86 1.95 -12.19
C GLU A 91 8.35 1.97 -11.86
N ASP A 92 8.73 2.30 -10.62
CA ASP A 92 10.12 2.27 -10.16
C ASP A 92 10.72 0.85 -10.31
N ILE A 93 9.92 -0.19 -10.02
CA ILE A 93 10.36 -1.58 -10.15
C ILE A 93 10.50 -1.98 -11.61
N LEU A 94 9.54 -1.60 -12.46
CA LEU A 94 9.59 -1.92 -13.89
C LEU A 94 10.80 -1.28 -14.56
N THR A 95 11.14 -0.04 -14.19
CA THR A 95 12.31 0.67 -14.70
C THR A 95 13.62 -0.11 -14.43
N LEU A 96 13.72 -0.83 -13.31
CA LEU A 96 14.89 -1.66 -13.01
C LEU A 96 15.05 -2.86 -13.97
N PHE A 97 13.96 -3.35 -14.56
CA PHE A 97 14.03 -4.45 -15.53
C PHE A 97 14.43 -3.98 -16.93
N ASP A 98 14.19 -2.71 -17.25
CA ASP A 98 14.57 -2.11 -18.53
C ASP A 98 16.08 -1.76 -18.59
N GLU A 99 16.76 -1.78 -17.45
CA GLU A 99 18.22 -1.57 -17.33
C GLU A 99 19.06 -2.87 -17.47
N ILE A 100 18.42 -4.03 -17.71
CA ILE A 100 19.04 -5.36 -17.82
C ILE A 100 18.94 -5.90 -19.25
#